data_AF-U1N138-F1
#
_entry.id   AF-U1N138-F1
#
_cell.length_a   1.000
_cell.length_b   1.000
_cell.length_c   1.000
_cell.angle_alpha   90.00
_cell.angle_beta   90.00
_cell.angle_gamma   90.00
#
_symmetry.space_group_name_H-M   'P 1'
#
loop_
_entity.id
_entity.type
_entity.pdbx_description
1 polymer ?
#
loop_
_entity_poly.entity_id
_entity_poly.type
_entity_poly.pdbx_seq_one_letter_code
_entity_poly.pdbx_strand_id
1 'polypeptide(L)'
;KVYVHLNNDDVNRAIRDQYGLSTGSEEDQTRSCPFCGSENQTGHSECRNCGRPMDLKSRTEQKEKREALERLSELEDQGVLDELEELRG
;
A
#
# COMPACT_ATOMS: atom_id res chain seq x y z
N LYS A 1 -23.09 18.02 36.81
CA LYS A 1 -22.20 17.88 35.63
C LYS A 1 -21.90 16.39 35.48
N VAL A 2 -22.33 15.76 34.40
CA VAL A 2 -22.12 14.32 34.18
C VAL A 2 -20.75 14.17 33.55
N TYR A 3 -19.86 13.46 34.24
CA TYR A 3 -18.53 13.16 33.73
C TYR A 3 -18.60 11.81 33.00
N VAL A 4 -18.19 11.79 31.72
CA VAL A 4 -18.14 10.58 30.89
C VAL A 4 -16.69 10.30 30.56
N HIS A 5 -16.15 9.19 31.05
CA HIS A 5 -14.90 8.62 30.54
C HIS A 5 -15.28 7.73 29.36
N LEU A 6 -15.00 8.18 28.14
CA LEU A 6 -15.00 7.28 26.99
C LEU A 6 -13.66 6.58 26.94
N ASN A 7 -13.70 5.25 26.87
CA ASN A 7 -12.51 4.45 26.73
C ASN A 7 -11.96 4.65 25.31
N ASN A 8 -10.64 4.81 25.20
CA ASN A 8 -10.01 5.21 23.94
C ASN A 8 -10.28 4.18 22.83
N ASP A 9 -10.35 2.90 23.19
CA ASP A 9 -10.62 1.80 22.27
C ASP A 9 -12.01 1.85 21.64
N ASP A 10 -13.02 2.31 22.38
CA ASP A 10 -14.40 2.43 21.89
C ASP A 10 -14.51 3.59 20.89
N VAL A 11 -13.84 4.70 21.19
CA VAL A 11 -13.76 5.86 20.28
C VAL A 11 -13.03 5.47 19.00
N ASN A 12 -11.90 4.78 19.13
CA ASN A 12 -11.10 4.35 17.97
C ASN A 12 -11.85 3.35 17.09
N ARG A 13 -12.67 2.47 17.68
CA ARG A 13 -13.52 1.55 16.92
C ARG A 13 -14.60 2.29 16.14
N ALA A 14 -15.32 3.22 16.78
CA ALA A 14 -16.36 4.00 16.13
C ALA A 14 -15.82 4.84 14.96
N ILE A 15 -14.62 5.40 15.09
CA ILE A 15 -13.95 6.13 14.00
C ILE A 15 -13.66 5.19 12.82
N ARG A 16 -13.08 4.02 13.09
CA ARG A 16 -12.74 3.05 12.02
C ARG A 16 -13.97 2.57 11.26
N ASP A 17 -15.05 2.27 11.98
CA ASP A 17 -16.32 1.84 11.37
C ASP A 17 -16.92 2.95 10.49
N GLN A 18 -16.91 4.20 10.96
CA GLN A 18 -17.45 5.35 10.22
C GLN A 18 -16.73 5.58 8.87
N TYR A 19 -15.44 5.29 8.80
CA TYR A 19 -14.64 5.44 7.59
C TYR A 19 -14.45 4.12 6.81
N GLY A 20 -15.14 3.04 7.21
CA GLY A 20 -15.03 1.75 6.55
C GLY A 20 -13.64 1.12 6.63
N LEU A 21 -12.84 1.51 7.62
CA LEU A 21 -11.53 0.94 7.92
C LEU A 21 -11.74 -0.35 8.70
N SER A 22 -12.37 -1.34 8.07
CA SER A 22 -12.43 -2.68 8.64
C SER A 22 -11.00 -3.22 8.77
N THR A 23 -10.58 -3.52 9.99
CA THR A 23 -9.48 -4.46 10.25
C THR A 23 -10.00 -5.86 9.91
N GLY A 24 -10.36 -6.08 8.65
CA GLY A 24 -10.87 -7.35 8.17
C GLY A 24 -9.72 -8.32 8.07
N SER A 25 -9.34 -8.96 9.18
CA SER A 25 -8.76 -10.31 9.18
C SER A 25 -7.66 -10.60 8.14
N GLU A 26 -6.80 -9.62 7.82
CA GLU A 26 -5.62 -9.83 6.95
C GLU A 26 -4.39 -10.22 7.78
N GLU A 27 -4.41 -9.99 9.10
CA GLU A 27 -3.29 -10.29 9.99
C GLU A 27 -3.10 -11.80 10.23
N ASP A 28 -4.16 -12.61 10.11
CA ASP A 28 -4.12 -14.06 10.36
C ASP A 28 -4.16 -14.94 9.10
N GLN A 29 -4.21 -14.35 7.90
CA GLN A 29 -4.19 -15.17 6.68
C GLN A 29 -2.77 -15.64 6.39
N THR A 30 -2.61 -16.95 6.17
CA THR A 30 -1.37 -17.54 5.64
C THR A 30 -1.49 -17.76 4.14
N ARG A 31 -0.38 -17.57 3.42
CA ARG A 31 -0.26 -17.86 1.99
C ARG A 31 0.97 -18.71 1.71
N SER A 32 0.86 -19.63 0.76
CA SER A 32 1.97 -20.49 0.35
C SER A 32 2.95 -19.74 -0.54
N CYS A 33 4.25 -19.96 -0.33
CA CYS A 33 5.30 -19.41 -1.16
C CYS A 33 5.26 -20.04 -2.56
N PRO A 34 5.19 -19.25 -3.65
CA PRO A 34 5.12 -19.79 -5.01
C PRO A 34 6.43 -20.47 -5.48
N PHE A 35 7.51 -20.38 -4.70
CA PHE A 35 8.82 -20.95 -5.06
C PHE A 35 9.18 -22.21 -4.30
N CYS A 36 8.97 -22.23 -2.99
CA CYS A 36 9.36 -23.36 -2.13
C CYS A 36 8.18 -24.03 -1.42
N GLY A 37 6.96 -23.50 -1.58
CA GLY A 37 5.72 -24.06 -1.00
C GLY A 37 5.50 -23.76 0.48
N SER A 38 6.45 -23.14 1.18
CA SER A 38 6.30 -22.85 2.62
C SER A 38 5.18 -21.85 2.90
N GLU A 39 4.39 -22.09 3.96
CA GLU A 39 3.38 -21.15 4.42
C GLU A 39 4.02 -19.92 5.09
N ASN A 40 3.56 -18.73 4.71
CA ASN A 40 4.00 -17.46 5.29
C ASN A 40 2.78 -16.60 5.60
N GLN A 41 2.87 -15.73 6.59
CA GLN A 41 1.83 -14.75 6.87
C GLN A 41 1.66 -13.77 5.70
N THR A 42 0.42 -13.34 5.43
CA THR A 42 0.09 -12.49 4.28
C THR A 42 0.79 -11.13 4.34
N GLY A 43 1.08 -10.63 5.55
CA GLY A 43 1.87 -9.41 5.78
C GLY A 43 3.37 -9.50 5.46
N HIS A 44 3.92 -10.69 5.17
CA HIS A 44 5.31 -10.82 4.75
C HIS A 44 5.48 -10.58 3.25
N SER A 45 6.33 -9.61 2.90
CA SER A 45 6.74 -9.31 1.52
C SER A 45 7.67 -10.38 0.93
N GLU A 46 8.39 -11.10 1.80
CA GLU A 46 9.37 -12.13 1.44
C GLU A 46 9.15 -13.42 2.23
N CYS A 47 9.49 -14.56 1.61
CA CYS A 47 9.37 -15.87 2.22
C CYS A 47 10.40 -16.04 3.35
N ARG A 48 9.95 -16.43 4.55
CA ARG A 48 10.83 -16.68 5.70
C ARG A 48 11.76 -17.88 5.53
N ASN A 49 11.44 -18.79 4.60
CA ASN A 49 12.24 -20.00 4.35
C ASN A 49 13.26 -19.81 3.22
N CYS A 50 12.86 -19.22 2.09
CA CYS A 50 13.74 -19.11 0.91
C CYS A 50 14.16 -17.67 0.55
N GLY A 51 13.65 -16.65 1.24
CA GLY A 51 13.99 -15.24 1.00
C GLY A 51 13.44 -14.63 -0.29
N ARG A 52 12.62 -15.36 -1.06
CA ARG A 52 12.05 -14.84 -2.31
C ARG A 52 10.82 -13.99 -2.05
N PRO A 53 10.56 -12.95 -2.88
CA PRO A 53 9.37 -12.13 -2.74
C PRO A 53 8.12 -12.98 -2.91
N MET A 54 7.14 -12.77 -2.05
CA MET A 54 5.92 -13.56 -2.02
C MET A 54 4.90 -13.11 -3.08
N ASP A 55 5.05 -11.90 -3.63
CA ASP A 55 4.25 -11.38 -4.74
C ASP A 55 5.14 -10.83 -5.86
N LEU A 56 5.13 -11.51 -7.01
CA LEU A 56 5.85 -11.07 -8.21
C LEU A 56 5.13 -9.93 -8.94
N LYS A 57 3.80 -9.93 -8.91
CA LYS A 57 2.99 -8.92 -9.61
C LYS A 57 3.17 -7.56 -8.96
N SER A 58 3.09 -7.50 -7.62
CA SER A 58 3.35 -6.27 -6.87
C SER A 58 4.73 -5.69 -7.15
N ARG A 59 5.77 -6.53 -7.32
CA ARG A 59 7.13 -6.05 -7.64
C ARG A 59 7.20 -5.43 -9.04
N THR A 60 6.55 -6.05 -10.03
CA THR A 60 6.52 -5.53 -11.40
C THR A 60 5.74 -4.23 -11.47
N GLU A 61 4.57 -4.15 -10.84
CA GLU A 61 3.75 -2.94 -10.77
C GLU A 61 4.48 -1.79 -10.06
N GLN A 62 5.21 -2.07 -8.98
CA GLN A 62 6.04 -1.07 -8.31
C GLN A 62 7.18 -0.55 -9.20
N LYS A 63 7.80 -1.43 -9.99
CA LYS A 63 8.85 -1.03 -10.95
C LYS A 63 8.29 -0.15 -12.06
N GLU A 64 7.17 -0.54 -12.66
CA GLU A 64 6.50 0.24 -13.71
C GLU A 64 6.06 1.60 -13.20
N LYS A 65 5.45 1.64 -12.00
CA LYS A 65 5.06 2.90 -11.35
C LYS A 65 6.26 3.81 -11.09
N ARG A 66 7.37 3.25 -10.63
CA ARG A 66 8.60 4.02 -10.41
C ARG A 66 9.16 4.58 -11.71
N GLU A 67 9.24 3.77 -12.77
CA GLU A 67 9.70 4.24 -14.08
C GLU A 67 8.79 5.34 -14.65
N ALA A 68 7.47 5.24 -14.44
CA ALA A 68 6.54 6.28 -14.86
C ALA A 68 6.78 7.59 -14.10
N LEU A 69 7.02 7.53 -12.78
CA LEU A 69 7.34 8.70 -11.96
C LEU A 69 8.67 9.35 -12.35
N GLU A 70 9.70 8.55 -12.63
CA GLU A 70 11.00 9.05 -13.10
C GLU A 70 10.86 9.81 -14.42
N ARG A 71 10.15 9.24 -15.41
CA ARG A 71 9.88 9.93 -16.68
C ARG A 71 9.08 11.22 -16.52
N LEU A 72 8.09 11.24 -15.61
CA LEU A 72 7.33 12.45 -15.33
C LEU A 72 8.22 13.55 -14.75
N SER A 73 9.12 13.21 -13.83
CA SER A 73 10.09 14.14 -13.26
C SER A 73 11.03 14.70 -14.34
N GLU A 74 11.51 13.85 -15.26
CA GLU A 74 12.37 14.31 -16.36
C GLU A 74 11.66 15.31 -17.28
N LEU A 75 10.38 15.09 -17.56
CA LEU A 75 9.57 16.00 -18.39
C LEU A 75 9.30 17.33 -17.68
N GLU A 76 9.12 17.29 -16.36
CA GLU A 76 8.99 18.48 -15.51
C GLU A 76 10.31 19.29 -15.51
N ASP A 77 11.45 18.63 -15.29
CA ASP A 77 12.78 19.27 -15.33
C ASP A 77 13.10 19.89 -16.70
N GLN A 78 12.56 19.32 -17.77
CA GLN A 78 12.70 19.84 -19.13
C GLN A 78 11.73 21.00 -19.44
N GLY A 79 10.83 21.36 -18.52
CA GLY A 79 9.82 22.41 -18.72
C GLY A 79 8.74 22.05 -19.74
N VAL A 80 8.67 20.79 -20.17
CA VAL A 80 7.70 20.32 -21.18
C VAL A 80 6.27 20.44 -20.66
N LEU A 81 6.09 20.26 -19.35
CA LEU A 81 4.78 20.38 -18.71
C LEU A 81 4.24 21.83 -18.77
N ASP A 82 5.12 22.81 -18.56
CA ASP A 82 4.79 24.23 -18.63
C ASP A 82 4.41 24.63 -20.08
N GLU A 83 5.20 24.18 -21.06
CA GLU A 83 4.93 24.43 -22.49
C GLU A 83 3.59 23.83 -22.96
N LEU A 84 3.22 22.66 -22.44
CA LEU A 84 1.92 22.04 -22.73
C LEU A 84 0.73 22.80 -22.10
N GLU A 85 0.93 23.43 -20.95
CA GLU A 85 -0.11 24.24 -20.30
C GLU A 85 -0.36 25.54 -21.08
N GLU A 86 0.71 26.18 -21.55
CA GLU A 86 0.64 27.38 -22.40
C GLU A 86 -0.08 27.12 -23.74
N LEU A 87 0.12 25.96 -24.36
CA LEU A 87 -0.54 25.58 -25.61
C LEU A 87 -2.01 25.20 -25.45
N ARG A 88 -2.45 24.91 -24.22
CA ARG A 88 -3.84 24.54 -23.92
C ARG A 88 -4.70 25.77 -23.53
N GLY A 89 -4.07 26.93 -23.29
CA GLY A 89 -4.72 28.23 -23.05
C GLY A 89 -5.06 28.99 -24.33
#